data_AF-A0A093PPC2-F1
#
_entry.id   AF-A0A093PPC2-F1
#
_cell.length_a   1.000
_cell.length_b   1.000
_cell.length_c   1.000
_cell.angle_alpha   90.00
_cell.angle_beta   90.00
_cell.angle_gamma   90.00
#
_symmetry.space_group_name_H-M   'P 1'
#
loop_
_entity.id
_entity.type
_entity.pdbx_description
1 polymer ?
#
loop_
_entity_poly.entity_id
_entity_poly.type
_entity_poly.pdbx_seq_one_letter_code
_entity_poly.pdbx_strand_id
1 'polypeptide(L)'
;QIKHMMAFIEQEANEKAEEIDAKAEEEFNIEKGRLVQTQRLKIMEYYEKKEKQIEQQKKIQMSNLMNQARLKVLKARDDLIADLLNEAKQRLAKVVKDTARYQTLLDGLVLQGFYQLLEPRLVVRCRKQDLPMVKTAVQKSIPIYKNATKSTVDVHIDQDNFLPEEIAGGVEIYNSDGKIKVSNTLESRLDLVAQQMMPEIRVALFGANANRKFLD
;
A
#
# COMPACT_ATOMS: atom_id res chain seq x y z
N GLN A 1 -63.98 89.01 3.10
CA GLN A 1 -64.30 87.71 2.47
C GLN A 1 -63.13 87.18 1.63
N ILE A 2 -62.61 87.91 0.62
CA ILE A 2 -61.49 87.43 -0.23
C ILE A 2 -60.21 87.07 0.55
N LYS A 3 -59.76 87.92 1.49
CA LYS A 3 -58.58 87.63 2.34
C LYS A 3 -58.71 86.35 3.18
N HIS A 4 -59.93 86.05 3.63
CA HIS A 4 -60.21 84.85 4.40
C HIS A 4 -60.15 83.59 3.52
N MET A 5 -60.60 83.70 2.28
CA MET A 5 -60.51 82.64 1.27
C MET A 5 -59.06 82.36 0.88
N MET A 6 -58.23 83.40 0.72
CA MET A 6 -56.79 83.24 0.45
C MET A 6 -56.06 82.54 1.59
N ALA A 7 -56.31 82.94 2.84
CA ALA A 7 -55.69 82.31 4.01
C ALA A 7 -56.10 80.84 4.18
N PHE A 8 -57.36 80.50 3.84
CA PHE A 8 -57.82 79.11 3.84
C PHE A 8 -57.10 78.26 2.78
N ILE A 9 -56.96 78.78 1.55
CA ILE A 9 -56.23 78.09 0.47
C ILE A 9 -54.76 77.89 0.84
N GLU A 10 -54.13 78.89 1.47
CA GLU A 10 -52.73 78.82 1.90
C GLU A 10 -52.53 77.82 3.06
N GLN A 11 -53.47 77.77 4.02
CA GLN A 11 -53.45 76.77 5.09
C GLN A 11 -53.67 75.36 4.54
N GLU A 12 -54.65 75.17 3.66
CA GLU A 12 -54.91 73.86 3.03
C GLU A 12 -53.70 73.38 2.22
N ALA A 13 -53.02 74.29 1.50
CA ALA A 13 -51.80 73.97 0.77
C ALA A 13 -50.64 73.56 1.71
N ASN A 14 -50.47 74.26 2.83
CA ASN A 14 -49.43 73.94 3.82
C ASN A 14 -49.70 72.61 4.54
N GLU A 15 -50.94 72.34 4.96
CA GLU A 15 -51.31 71.05 5.57
C GLU A 15 -51.07 69.89 4.59
N LYS A 16 -51.37 70.10 3.30
CA LYS A 16 -51.13 69.09 2.26
C LYS A 16 -49.64 68.88 1.98
N ALA A 17 -48.83 69.94 2.08
CA ALA A 17 -47.38 69.83 1.97
C ALA A 17 -46.78 69.05 3.15
N GLU A 18 -47.18 69.37 4.39
CA GLU A 18 -46.75 68.63 5.58
C GLU A 18 -47.18 67.16 5.54
N GLU A 19 -48.39 66.86 5.05
CA GLU A 19 -48.86 65.48 4.87
C GLU A 19 -48.00 64.71 3.84
N ILE A 20 -47.60 65.38 2.75
CA ILE A 20 -46.71 64.78 1.73
C ILE A 20 -45.32 64.53 2.32
N ASP A 21 -44.76 65.49 3.06
CA ASP A 21 -43.43 65.35 3.65
C ASP A 21 -43.40 64.24 4.71
N ALA A 22 -44.42 64.17 5.58
CA ALA A 22 -44.55 63.10 6.57
C ALA A 22 -44.67 61.72 5.91
N LYS A 23 -45.46 61.60 4.83
CA LYS A 23 -45.57 60.35 4.06
C LYS A 23 -44.25 59.99 3.35
N ALA A 24 -43.57 60.97 2.78
CA ALA A 24 -42.29 60.76 2.12
C ALA A 24 -41.21 60.25 3.10
N GLU A 25 -41.19 60.77 4.32
CA GLU A 25 -40.25 60.32 5.36
C GLU A 25 -40.59 58.91 5.88
N GLU A 26 -41.88 58.59 6.03
CA GLU A 26 -42.32 57.24 6.39
C GLU A 26 -41.95 56.22 5.30
N GLU A 27 -42.25 56.52 4.03
CA GLU A 27 -41.88 55.66 2.89
C GLU A 27 -40.36 55.50 2.76
N PHE A 28 -39.60 56.58 2.95
CA PHE A 28 -38.14 56.52 2.94
C PHE A 28 -37.59 55.55 4.00
N ASN A 29 -38.10 55.63 5.23
CA ASN A 29 -37.66 54.77 6.32
C ASN A 29 -38.04 53.31 6.09
N ILE A 30 -39.24 53.05 5.57
CA ILE A 30 -39.68 51.69 5.21
C ILE A 30 -38.78 51.11 4.11
N GLU A 31 -38.55 51.86 3.03
CA GLU A 31 -37.78 51.37 1.88
C GLU A 31 -36.29 51.20 2.22
N LYS A 32 -35.70 52.12 2.98
CA LYS A 32 -34.36 51.98 3.54
C LYS A 32 -34.25 50.73 4.41
N GLY A 33 -35.22 50.50 5.31
CA GLY A 33 -35.27 49.31 6.15
C GLY A 33 -35.34 48.02 5.33
N ARG A 34 -36.19 48.00 4.30
CA ARG A 34 -36.34 46.88 3.36
C ARG A 34 -35.03 46.58 2.62
N LEU A 35 -34.36 47.61 2.09
CA LEU A 35 -33.08 47.45 1.37
C LEU A 35 -31.97 46.93 2.30
N VAL A 36 -31.82 47.51 3.49
CA VAL A 36 -30.82 47.08 4.46
C VAL A 36 -31.06 45.63 4.90
N GLN A 37 -32.30 45.27 5.22
CA GLN A 37 -32.63 43.90 5.64
C GLN A 37 -32.39 42.88 4.52
N THR A 38 -32.74 43.23 3.29
CA THR A 38 -32.50 42.38 2.12
C THR A 38 -31.01 42.13 1.89
N GLN A 39 -30.17 43.17 2.00
CA GLN A 39 -28.72 43.02 1.86
C GLN A 39 -28.10 42.28 3.05
N ARG A 40 -28.60 42.50 4.27
CA ARG A 40 -28.15 41.77 5.47
C ARG A 40 -28.38 40.27 5.33
N LEU A 41 -29.53 39.84 4.82
CA LEU A 41 -29.82 38.43 4.57
C LEU A 41 -28.84 37.83 3.54
N LYS A 42 -28.54 38.55 2.45
CA LYS A 42 -27.55 38.13 1.46
C LYS A 42 -26.15 37.97 2.06
N ILE A 43 -25.75 38.90 2.92
CA ILE A 43 -24.47 38.85 3.63
C ILE A 43 -24.43 37.64 4.57
N MET A 44 -25.50 37.39 5.34
CA MET A 44 -25.60 36.23 6.22
C MET A 44 -25.47 34.92 5.45
N GLU A 45 -26.21 34.75 4.35
CA GLU A 45 -26.14 33.54 3.52
C GLU A 45 -24.75 33.33 2.91
N TYR A 46 -24.08 34.41 2.49
CA TYR A 46 -22.71 34.35 1.98
C TYR A 46 -21.72 33.86 3.04
N TYR A 47 -21.80 34.40 4.27
CA TYR A 47 -20.92 33.98 5.35
C TYR A 47 -21.23 32.57 5.85
N GLU A 48 -22.50 32.16 5.88
CA GLU A 48 -22.88 30.80 6.23
C GLU A 48 -22.29 29.77 5.24
N LYS A 49 -22.32 30.07 3.94
CA LYS A 49 -21.69 29.22 2.91
C LYS A 49 -20.17 29.15 3.10
N LYS A 50 -19.51 30.29 3.38
CA LYS A 50 -18.07 30.33 3.65
C LYS A 50 -17.69 29.53 4.89
N GLU A 51 -18.46 29.65 5.96
CA GLU A 51 -18.23 28.92 7.21
C GLU A 51 -18.34 27.42 6.99
N LYS A 52 -19.42 26.96 6.32
CA LYS A 52 -19.61 25.55 5.95
C LYS A 52 -18.46 25.03 5.08
N GLN A 53 -18.00 25.82 4.11
CA GLN A 53 -16.87 25.45 3.24
C GLN A 53 -15.57 25.29 4.05
N ILE A 54 -15.27 26.22 4.95
CA ILE A 54 -14.09 26.16 5.81
C ILE A 54 -14.15 24.95 6.74
N GLU A 55 -15.32 24.67 7.33
CA GLU A 55 -15.50 23.52 8.21
C GLU A 55 -15.28 22.20 7.46
N GLN A 56 -15.85 22.08 6.25
CA GLN A 56 -15.63 20.93 5.38
C GLN A 56 -14.15 20.79 5.00
N GLN A 57 -13.48 21.89 4.66
CA GLN A 57 -12.06 21.88 4.31
C GLN A 57 -11.19 21.45 5.51
N LYS A 58 -11.49 21.91 6.72
CA LYS A 58 -10.83 21.46 7.96
C LYS A 58 -11.00 19.96 8.18
N LYS A 59 -12.22 19.43 7.98
CA LYS A 59 -12.49 17.99 8.07
C LYS A 59 -11.68 17.18 7.06
N ILE A 60 -11.59 17.64 5.81
CA ILE A 60 -10.78 17.00 4.76
C ILE A 60 -9.29 17.04 5.12
N GLN A 61 -8.79 18.20 5.55
CA GLN A 61 -7.38 18.34 5.94
C GLN A 61 -7.02 17.42 7.11
N MET A 62 -7.86 17.37 8.14
CA MET A 62 -7.66 16.47 9.28
C MET A 62 -7.66 15.00 8.86
N SER A 63 -8.63 14.60 8.02
CA SER A 63 -8.70 13.24 7.49
C SER A 63 -7.45 12.86 6.70
N ASN A 64 -6.98 13.76 5.82
CA ASN A 64 -5.77 13.56 5.03
C ASN A 64 -4.53 13.45 5.92
N LEU A 65 -4.41 14.27 6.95
CA LEU A 65 -3.30 14.22 7.89
C LEU A 65 -3.27 12.90 8.66
N MET A 66 -4.42 12.44 9.15
CA MET A 66 -4.55 11.15 9.84
C MET A 66 -4.22 9.97 8.92
N ASN A 67 -4.68 10.02 7.66
CA ASN A 67 -4.34 8.99 6.68
C ASN A 67 -2.83 8.96 6.37
N GLN A 68 -2.20 10.14 6.20
CA GLN A 68 -0.75 10.23 6.01
C GLN A 68 0.02 9.68 7.21
N ALA A 69 -0.42 10.00 8.44
CA ALA A 69 0.19 9.45 9.65
C ALA A 69 0.06 7.91 9.69
N ARG A 70 -1.11 7.38 9.36
CA ARG A 70 -1.34 5.92 9.26
C ARG A 70 -0.42 5.26 8.22
N LEU A 71 -0.31 5.84 7.03
CA LEU A 71 0.55 5.31 5.96
C LEU A 71 2.03 5.33 6.35
N LYS A 72 2.48 6.37 7.06
CA LYS A 72 3.86 6.43 7.59
C LYS A 72 4.14 5.28 8.56
N VAL A 73 3.21 4.96 9.45
CA VAL A 73 3.37 3.83 10.38
C VAL A 73 3.37 2.50 9.65
N LEU A 74 2.49 2.30 8.66
CA LEU A 74 2.47 1.09 7.84
C LEU A 74 3.78 0.90 7.08
N LYS A 75 4.26 1.96 6.42
CA LYS A 75 5.54 1.93 5.72
C LYS A 75 6.70 1.59 6.65
N ALA A 76 6.79 2.23 7.82
CA ALA A 76 7.84 1.92 8.79
C ALA A 76 7.79 0.45 9.27
N ARG A 77 6.59 -0.13 9.40
CA ARG A 77 6.46 -1.57 9.73
C ARG A 77 6.93 -2.47 8.59
N ASP A 78 6.60 -2.13 7.36
CA ASP A 78 7.04 -2.88 6.19
C ASP A 78 8.56 -2.78 6.02
N ASP A 79 9.15 -1.60 6.25
CA ASP A 79 10.60 -1.38 6.22
C ASP A 79 11.31 -2.26 7.25
N LEU A 80 10.79 -2.36 8.49
CA LEU A 80 11.35 -3.25 9.52
C LEU A 80 11.30 -4.74 9.14
N ILE A 81 10.22 -5.18 8.46
CA ILE A 81 10.12 -6.56 7.96
C ILE A 81 11.13 -6.77 6.83
N ALA A 82 11.28 -5.81 5.92
CA ALA A 82 12.25 -5.87 4.84
C ALA A 82 13.68 -5.99 5.38
N ASP A 83 14.03 -5.20 6.41
CA ASP A 83 15.32 -5.26 7.08
C ASP A 83 15.58 -6.63 7.73
N LEU A 84 14.57 -7.20 8.41
CA LEU A 84 14.67 -8.54 8.98
C LEU A 84 14.92 -9.60 7.91
N LEU A 85 14.20 -9.55 6.79
CA LEU A 85 14.39 -10.50 5.68
C LEU A 85 15.75 -10.33 5.02
N ASN A 86 16.24 -9.09 4.90
CA ASN A 86 17.59 -8.81 4.41
C ASN A 86 18.65 -9.37 5.36
N GLU A 87 18.48 -9.24 6.68
CA GLU A 87 19.37 -9.85 7.65
C GLU A 87 19.32 -11.39 7.57
N ALA A 88 18.14 -11.98 7.37
CA ALA A 88 17.99 -13.42 7.16
C ALA A 88 18.76 -13.88 5.90
N LYS A 89 18.70 -13.13 4.80
CA LYS A 89 19.51 -13.38 3.58
C LYS A 89 21.01 -13.34 3.89
N GLN A 90 21.47 -12.34 4.64
CA GLN A 90 22.88 -12.26 5.06
C GLN A 90 23.31 -13.43 5.94
N ARG A 91 22.42 -13.90 6.84
CA ARG A 91 22.69 -15.09 7.66
C ARG A 91 22.74 -16.37 6.82
N LEU A 92 21.87 -16.53 5.81
CA LEU A 92 21.92 -17.64 4.86
C LEU A 92 23.25 -17.66 4.10
N ALA A 93 23.76 -16.50 3.68
CA ALA A 93 25.08 -16.40 3.04
C ALA A 93 26.22 -16.86 3.96
N LYS A 94 26.09 -16.77 5.29
CA LYS A 94 27.06 -17.34 6.24
C LYS A 94 27.00 -18.87 6.28
N VAL A 95 25.82 -19.47 6.12
CA VAL A 95 25.65 -20.93 6.06
C VAL A 95 26.30 -21.49 4.80
N VAL A 96 26.22 -20.79 3.68
CA VAL A 96 26.87 -21.19 2.42
C VAL A 96 28.39 -21.28 2.55
N LYS A 97 29.00 -20.45 3.41
CA LYS A 97 30.45 -20.50 3.68
C LYS A 97 30.89 -21.79 4.40
N ASP A 98 29.98 -22.46 5.12
CA ASP A 98 30.25 -23.75 5.75
C ASP A 98 30.00 -24.88 4.74
N THR A 99 31.08 -25.32 4.10
CA THR A 99 31.05 -26.31 3.01
C THR A 99 30.36 -27.62 3.41
N ALA A 100 30.53 -28.10 4.64
CA ALA A 100 29.96 -29.37 5.08
C ALA A 100 28.43 -29.29 5.24
N ARG A 101 27.96 -28.22 5.89
CA ARG A 101 26.52 -27.94 6.02
C ARG A 101 25.89 -27.64 4.67
N TYR A 102 26.55 -26.84 3.85
CA TYR A 102 26.04 -26.45 2.54
C TYR A 102 25.97 -27.65 1.57
N GLN A 103 26.93 -28.56 1.58
CA GLN A 103 26.87 -29.79 0.77
C GLN A 103 25.65 -30.63 1.13
N THR A 104 25.40 -30.83 2.43
CA THR A 104 24.26 -31.63 2.90
C THR A 104 22.92 -30.96 2.50
N LEU A 105 22.88 -29.64 2.53
CA LEU A 105 21.71 -28.87 2.08
C LEU A 105 21.50 -29.01 0.57
N LEU A 106 22.56 -28.87 -0.24
CA LEU A 106 22.50 -29.00 -1.70
C LEU A 106 22.04 -30.39 -2.14
N ASP A 107 22.52 -31.46 -1.48
CA ASP A 107 22.06 -32.83 -1.74
C ASP A 107 20.53 -32.94 -1.63
N GLY A 108 19.94 -32.31 -0.61
CA GLY A 108 18.49 -32.26 -0.41
C GLY A 108 17.76 -31.36 -1.40
N LEU A 109 18.32 -30.19 -1.71
CA LEU A 109 17.71 -29.22 -2.64
C LEU A 109 17.63 -29.77 -4.07
N VAL A 110 18.69 -30.45 -4.53
CA VAL A 110 18.73 -31.11 -5.84
C VAL A 110 17.70 -32.23 -5.90
N LEU A 111 17.68 -33.10 -4.88
CA LEU A 111 16.74 -34.23 -4.82
C LEU A 111 15.28 -33.76 -4.78
N GLN A 112 14.97 -32.71 -4.00
CA GLN A 112 13.63 -32.13 -3.95
C GLN A 112 13.20 -31.61 -5.33
N GLY A 113 14.08 -30.94 -6.06
CA GLY A 113 13.77 -30.45 -7.40
C GLY A 113 13.50 -31.58 -8.39
N PHE A 114 14.21 -32.71 -8.28
CA PHE A 114 13.94 -33.90 -9.11
C PHE A 114 12.55 -34.47 -8.84
N TYR A 115 12.15 -34.60 -7.57
CA TYR A 115 10.81 -35.09 -7.21
C TYR A 115 9.68 -34.14 -7.62
N GLN A 116 9.96 -32.86 -7.81
CA GLN A 116 8.96 -31.88 -8.20
C GLN A 116 8.75 -31.83 -9.72
N LEU A 117 9.79 -32.08 -10.52
CA LEU A 117 9.70 -32.10 -11.99
C LEU A 117 9.22 -33.44 -12.55
N LEU A 118 9.71 -34.56 -12.00
CA LEU A 118 9.36 -35.92 -12.47
C LEU A 118 9.55 -36.15 -13.99
N GLU A 119 10.56 -35.51 -14.58
CA GLU A 119 10.89 -35.61 -16.01
C GLU A 119 12.07 -36.58 -16.25
N PRO A 120 12.17 -37.22 -17.44
CA PRO A 120 13.25 -38.15 -17.75
C PRO A 120 14.60 -37.46 -18.01
N ARG A 121 14.57 -36.19 -18.45
CA ARG A 121 15.75 -35.37 -18.73
C ARG A 121 15.67 -34.05 -18.00
N LEU A 122 16.67 -33.78 -17.17
CA LEU A 122 16.75 -32.59 -16.32
C LEU A 122 18.03 -31.81 -16.59
N VAL A 123 17.93 -30.49 -16.59
CA VAL A 123 19.07 -29.58 -16.69
C VAL A 123 19.20 -28.79 -15.39
N VAL A 124 20.32 -28.96 -14.68
CA VAL A 124 20.59 -28.27 -13.41
C VAL A 124 21.46 -27.05 -13.69
N ARG A 125 20.98 -25.88 -13.27
CA ARG A 125 21.70 -24.61 -13.28
C ARG A 125 22.09 -24.23 -11.85
N CYS A 126 23.35 -23.88 -11.67
CA CYS A 126 23.91 -23.50 -10.38
C CYS A 126 24.84 -22.29 -10.52
N ARG A 127 25.37 -21.80 -9.41
CA ARG A 127 26.43 -20.78 -9.42
C ARG A 127 27.76 -21.41 -9.84
N LYS A 128 28.63 -20.67 -10.55
CA LYS A 128 29.97 -21.13 -10.97
C LYS A 128 30.80 -21.72 -9.83
N GLN A 129 30.72 -21.12 -8.64
CA GLN A 129 31.48 -21.51 -7.45
C GLN A 129 31.01 -22.85 -6.86
N ASP A 130 29.74 -23.19 -7.05
CA ASP A 130 29.09 -24.37 -6.44
C ASP A 130 29.12 -25.59 -7.36
N LEU A 131 29.60 -25.43 -8.60
CA LEU A 131 29.71 -26.48 -9.61
C LEU A 131 30.31 -27.81 -9.10
N PRO A 132 31.43 -27.84 -8.35
CA PRO A 132 31.95 -29.11 -7.84
C PRO A 132 31.02 -29.77 -6.82
N MET A 133 30.41 -28.98 -5.93
CA MET A 133 29.48 -29.45 -4.89
C MET A 133 28.18 -29.98 -5.50
N VAL A 134 27.66 -29.30 -6.51
CA VAL A 134 26.46 -29.69 -7.24
C VAL A 134 26.69 -30.96 -8.07
N LYS A 135 27.88 -31.14 -8.66
CA LYS A 135 28.25 -32.41 -9.32
C LYS A 135 28.17 -33.59 -8.36
N THR A 136 28.73 -33.45 -7.17
CA THR A 136 28.66 -34.49 -6.12
C THR A 136 27.22 -34.72 -5.65
N ALA A 137 26.45 -33.66 -5.46
CA ALA A 137 25.05 -33.74 -5.05
C ALA A 137 24.21 -34.50 -6.09
N VAL A 138 24.32 -34.14 -7.38
CA VAL A 138 23.61 -34.80 -8.48
C VAL A 138 23.94 -36.30 -8.55
N GLN A 139 25.23 -36.66 -8.46
CA GLN A 139 25.65 -38.07 -8.47
C GLN A 139 25.04 -38.88 -7.33
N LYS A 140 24.90 -38.26 -6.14
CA LYS A 140 24.28 -38.88 -4.97
C LYS A 140 22.75 -38.93 -5.07
N SER A 141 22.12 -37.94 -5.70
CA SER A 141 20.65 -37.86 -5.83
C SER A 141 20.09 -38.83 -6.88
N ILE A 142 20.81 -39.15 -7.96
CA ILE A 142 20.37 -40.09 -9.02
C ILE A 142 19.94 -41.48 -8.48
N PRO A 143 20.76 -42.21 -7.68
CA PRO A 143 20.36 -43.52 -7.17
C PRO A 143 19.16 -43.45 -6.22
N ILE A 144 19.08 -42.39 -5.41
CA ILE A 144 17.96 -42.17 -4.47
C ILE A 144 16.67 -41.95 -5.25
N TYR A 145 16.71 -41.09 -6.27
CA TYR A 145 15.57 -40.81 -7.13
C TYR A 145 15.09 -42.07 -7.88
N LYS A 146 16.03 -42.86 -8.43
CA LYS A 146 15.72 -44.12 -9.12
C LYS A 146 15.04 -45.13 -8.20
N ASN A 147 15.48 -45.25 -6.95
CA ASN A 147 14.88 -46.16 -5.98
C ASN A 147 13.46 -45.74 -5.59
N ALA A 148 13.20 -44.43 -5.47
CA ALA A 148 11.90 -43.92 -5.06
C ALA A 148 10.85 -43.91 -6.20
N THR A 149 11.25 -43.47 -7.41
CA THR A 149 10.33 -43.29 -8.55
C THR A 149 10.31 -44.47 -9.53
N LYS A 150 11.24 -45.43 -9.37
CA LYS A 150 11.49 -46.55 -10.29
C LYS A 150 11.79 -46.12 -11.74
N SER A 151 12.10 -44.85 -11.95
CA SER A 151 12.37 -44.25 -13.27
C SER A 151 13.82 -43.79 -13.35
N THR A 152 14.44 -43.93 -14.52
CA THR A 152 15.79 -43.41 -14.76
C THR A 152 15.72 -41.95 -15.18
N VAL A 153 16.58 -41.14 -14.59
CA VAL A 153 16.71 -39.71 -14.91
C VAL A 153 18.09 -39.43 -15.48
N ASP A 154 18.12 -38.73 -16.60
CA ASP A 154 19.33 -38.22 -17.23
C ASP A 154 19.50 -36.75 -16.83
N VAL A 155 20.54 -36.46 -16.04
CA VAL A 155 20.76 -35.13 -15.45
C VAL A 155 21.99 -34.51 -16.09
N HIS A 156 21.78 -33.40 -16.78
CA HIS A 156 22.84 -32.57 -17.33
C HIS A 156 23.03 -31.32 -16.46
N ILE A 157 24.28 -30.89 -16.26
CA ILE A 157 24.59 -29.63 -15.55
C ILE A 157 24.95 -28.59 -16.61
N ASP A 158 24.19 -27.50 -16.66
CA ASP A 158 24.40 -26.37 -17.58
C ASP A 158 25.75 -25.71 -17.26
N GLN A 159 26.65 -25.67 -18.24
CA GLN A 159 27.97 -25.03 -18.13
C GLN A 159 28.05 -23.71 -18.91
N ASP A 160 27.02 -23.38 -19.69
CA ASP A 160 26.98 -22.18 -20.51
C ASP A 160 26.23 -21.06 -19.79
N ASN A 161 25.17 -21.41 -19.05
CA ASN A 161 24.38 -20.46 -18.28
C ASN A 161 24.43 -20.78 -16.78
N PHE A 162 25.02 -19.87 -16.00
CA PHE A 162 25.10 -19.97 -14.55
C PHE A 162 24.11 -19.03 -13.87
N LEU A 163 23.80 -19.33 -12.61
CA LEU A 163 23.08 -18.39 -11.75
C LEU A 163 23.93 -17.12 -11.50
N PRO A 164 23.29 -15.95 -11.34
CA PRO A 164 23.96 -14.72 -10.97
C PRO A 164 24.80 -14.87 -9.70
N GLU A 165 25.93 -14.16 -9.62
CA GLU A 165 26.82 -14.21 -8.45
C GLU A 165 26.24 -13.54 -7.20
N GLU A 166 25.18 -12.74 -7.37
CA GLU A 166 24.44 -12.09 -6.28
C GLU A 166 23.61 -13.08 -5.45
N ILE A 167 23.28 -14.24 -6.02
CA ILE A 167 22.54 -15.31 -5.34
C ILE A 167 23.48 -15.98 -4.32
N ALA A 168 22.99 -16.10 -3.09
CA ALA A 168 23.70 -16.72 -1.98
C ALA A 168 24.01 -18.19 -2.28
N GLY A 169 23.05 -18.93 -2.84
CA GLY A 169 23.28 -20.31 -3.26
C GLY A 169 22.01 -21.07 -3.65
N GLY A 170 22.18 -22.36 -3.91
CA GLY A 170 21.13 -23.29 -4.34
C GLY A 170 21.14 -23.54 -5.85
N VAL A 171 20.05 -24.13 -6.34
CA VAL A 171 19.96 -24.65 -7.71
C VAL A 171 18.62 -24.30 -8.36
N GLU A 172 18.66 -24.09 -9.66
CA GLU A 172 17.47 -24.08 -10.51
C GLU A 172 17.50 -25.32 -11.40
N ILE A 173 16.37 -26.02 -11.50
CA ILE A 173 16.28 -27.22 -12.33
C ILE A 173 15.25 -26.97 -13.42
N TYR A 174 15.63 -27.28 -14.65
CA TYR A 174 14.84 -27.10 -15.85
C TYR A 174 14.51 -28.48 -16.46
N ASN A 175 13.39 -28.56 -17.16
CA ASN A 175 13.13 -29.68 -18.06
C ASN A 175 13.97 -29.56 -19.35
N SER A 176 14.01 -30.63 -20.14
CA SER A 176 14.80 -30.65 -21.40
C SER A 176 14.45 -29.54 -22.40
N ASP A 177 13.18 -29.10 -22.44
CA ASP A 177 12.71 -28.02 -23.31
C ASP A 177 12.92 -26.61 -22.73
N GLY A 178 13.38 -26.48 -21.48
CA GLY A 178 13.52 -25.21 -20.77
C GLY A 178 12.20 -24.50 -20.40
N LYS A 179 11.04 -25.13 -20.64
CA LYS A 179 9.71 -24.55 -20.38
C LYS A 179 9.29 -24.62 -18.92
N ILE A 180 9.65 -25.69 -18.22
CA ILE A 180 9.28 -25.90 -16.81
C ILE A 180 10.54 -25.73 -15.98
N LYS A 181 10.47 -24.86 -14.97
CA LYS A 181 11.57 -24.60 -14.05
C LYS A 181 11.13 -24.73 -12.61
N VAL A 182 11.99 -25.32 -11.79
CA VAL A 182 11.88 -25.34 -10.33
C VAL A 182 13.02 -24.50 -9.78
N SER A 183 12.69 -23.34 -9.23
CA SER A 183 13.64 -22.48 -8.52
C SER A 183 13.75 -22.95 -7.07
N ASN A 184 14.87 -23.59 -6.73
CA ASN A 184 15.16 -24.04 -5.37
C ASN A 184 16.41 -23.35 -4.82
N THR A 185 16.53 -22.04 -5.10
CA THR A 185 17.55 -21.16 -4.52
C THR A 185 17.22 -20.80 -3.08
N LEU A 186 18.22 -20.44 -2.28
CA LEU A 186 18.01 -20.09 -0.87
C LEU A 186 17.08 -18.88 -0.70
N GLU A 187 17.16 -17.91 -1.61
CA GLU A 187 16.31 -16.73 -1.67
C GLU A 187 14.87 -17.12 -1.97
N SER A 188 14.62 -17.93 -3.00
CA SER A 188 13.26 -18.37 -3.35
C SER A 188 12.60 -19.11 -2.19
N ARG A 189 13.38 -19.92 -1.47
CA ARG A 189 12.89 -20.63 -0.28
C ARG A 189 12.61 -19.70 0.89
N LEU A 190 13.51 -18.75 1.15
CA LEU A 190 13.30 -17.76 2.20
C LEU A 190 12.04 -16.95 1.93
N ASP A 191 11.87 -16.47 0.70
CA ASP A 191 10.72 -15.65 0.31
C ASP A 191 9.41 -16.46 0.43
N LEU A 192 9.41 -17.74 0.01
CA LEU A 192 8.25 -18.63 0.15
C LEU A 192 7.87 -18.86 1.62
N VAL A 193 8.85 -19.17 2.48
CA VAL A 193 8.61 -19.41 3.91
C VAL A 193 8.21 -18.11 4.61
N ALA A 194 8.85 -16.99 4.28
CA ALA A 194 8.53 -15.68 4.83
C ALA A 194 7.08 -15.30 4.54
N GLN A 195 6.58 -15.53 3.33
CA GLN A 195 5.18 -15.28 2.99
C GLN A 195 4.21 -16.12 3.82
N GLN A 196 4.51 -17.42 4.00
CA GLN A 196 3.67 -18.33 4.79
C GLN A 196 3.70 -17.98 6.29
N MET A 197 4.87 -17.60 6.80
CA MET A 197 5.09 -17.28 8.21
C MET A 197 4.82 -15.81 8.54
N MET A 198 4.46 -14.98 7.57
CA MET A 198 4.22 -13.55 7.76
C MET A 198 3.21 -13.25 8.89
N PRO A 199 2.10 -14.02 9.06
CA PRO A 199 1.20 -13.83 10.19
C PRO A 199 1.88 -14.02 11.55
N GLU A 200 2.74 -15.03 11.67
CA GLU A 200 3.49 -15.34 12.90
C GLU A 200 4.59 -14.30 13.16
N ILE A 201 5.35 -13.94 12.13
CA ILE A 201 6.37 -12.87 12.19
C ILE A 201 5.73 -11.57 12.67
N ARG A 202 4.57 -11.20 12.13
CA ARG A 202 3.83 -10.00 12.56
C ARG A 202 3.47 -10.06 14.04
N VAL A 203 2.94 -11.20 14.51
CA VAL A 203 2.55 -11.36 15.92
C VAL A 203 3.77 -11.34 16.84
N ALA A 204 4.88 -11.96 16.44
CA ALA A 204 6.12 -11.97 17.21
C ALA A 204 6.77 -10.59 17.33
N LEU A 205 6.76 -9.80 16.24
CA LEU A 205 7.39 -8.46 16.22
C LEU A 205 6.50 -7.36 16.81
N PHE A 206 5.20 -7.37 16.49
CA PHE A 206 4.29 -6.26 16.77
C PHE A 206 3.18 -6.60 17.75
N GLY A 207 3.16 -7.83 18.26
CA GLY A 207 2.15 -8.33 19.19
C GLY A 207 0.88 -8.85 18.50
N ALA A 208 0.12 -9.63 19.27
CA ALA A 208 -1.16 -10.16 18.83
C ALA A 208 -2.23 -9.05 18.75
N ASN A 209 -3.19 -9.23 17.86
CA ASN A 209 -4.33 -8.33 17.78
C ASN A 209 -5.29 -8.60 18.95
N ALA A 210 -5.39 -7.68 19.92
CA ALA A 210 -6.27 -7.78 21.08
C ALA A 210 -7.76 -7.95 20.72
N ASN A 211 -8.18 -7.53 19.52
CA ASN A 211 -9.55 -7.64 19.06
C ASN A 211 -9.87 -8.99 18.39
N ARG A 212 -8.86 -9.84 18.10
CA ARG A 212 -9.08 -11.16 17.50
C ARG A 212 -9.47 -12.15 18.60
N LYS A 213 -10.72 -12.64 18.58
CA LYS A 213 -11.26 -13.57 19.58
C LYS A 213 -11.27 -15.04 19.14
N PHE A 214 -11.27 -15.31 17.83
CA PHE A 214 -11.39 -16.65 17.26
C PHE A 214 -10.23 -16.90 16.27
N LEU A 215 -9.81 -18.15 16.17
CA LEU A 215 -8.75 -18.61 15.25
C LEU A 215 -9.30 -19.52 14.14
N ASP A 216 -10.59 -19.78 14.21
CA ASP A 216 -11.43 -20.65 13.40
C ASP A 216 -11.58 -20.15 11.95
#